data_AF-A0A7X9HPQ8-F1
#
_entry.id   AF-A0A7X9HPQ8-F1
#
_cell.length_a   1.000
_cell.length_b   1.000
_cell.length_c   1.000
_cell.angle_alpha   90.00
_cell.angle_beta   90.00
_cell.angle_gamma   90.00
#
_symmetry.space_group_name_H-M   'P 1'
#
loop_
_entity.id
_entity.type
_entity.pdbx_description
1 polymer ?
#
loop_
_entity_poly.entity_id
_entity_poly.type
_entity_poly.pdbx_seq_one_letter_code
_entity_poly.pdbx_strand_id
1 'polypeptide(L)'
;MHRAVIAILLSLGSAAGCALTLEDLQRRGERREFGELRAIATDRARPGWAREEAVAVLGRKQAEEAAPDLVAILLDARESPWLRAAAAEALGNLRRPGCVETLEPLVQQTDLFEEIRVAALRSLCACGGADERVRQALADLSQDPDLLVAALADSLRRGRCAP
;
A
#
# COMPACT_ATOMS: atom_id res chain seq x y z
N MET A 1 -4.65 10.65 -9.79
CA MET A 1 -5.59 11.79 -9.95
C MET A 1 -6.16 12.32 -8.63
N HIS A 2 -6.22 11.54 -7.53
CA HIS A 2 -6.78 12.01 -6.26
C HIS A 2 -5.85 12.81 -5.33
N ARG A 3 -4.52 12.67 -5.42
CA ARG A 3 -3.57 13.41 -4.55
C ARG A 3 -3.65 14.94 -4.74
N ALA A 4 -4.01 15.39 -5.95
CA ALA A 4 -4.17 16.80 -6.27
C ALA A 4 -5.48 17.40 -5.71
N VAL A 5 -6.54 16.60 -5.57
CA VAL A 5 -7.86 17.08 -5.09
C VAL A 5 -7.86 17.24 -3.56
N ILE A 6 -7.13 16.37 -2.84
CA ILE A 6 -7.03 16.43 -1.37
C ILE A 6 -6.22 17.66 -0.91
N ALA A 7 -5.20 18.08 -1.68
CA ALA A 7 -4.39 19.24 -1.35
C ALA A 7 -5.16 20.58 -1.39
N ILE A 8 -6.27 20.65 -2.14
CA ILE A 8 -7.02 21.90 -2.34
C ILE A 8 -8.04 22.14 -1.21
N LEU A 9 -8.45 21.11 -0.46
CA LEU A 9 -9.47 21.24 0.60
C LEU A 9 -8.91 21.68 1.97
N LEU A 10 -7.59 21.83 2.12
CA LEU A 10 -6.96 22.11 3.42
C LEU A 10 -6.57 23.59 3.64
N SER A 11 -6.89 24.50 2.72
CA SER A 11 -6.56 25.92 2.86
C SER A 11 -7.58 26.76 3.65
N LEU A 12 -8.67 26.17 4.16
CA LEU A 12 -9.68 26.89 4.93
C LEU A 12 -10.12 26.09 6.16
N GLY A 13 -9.53 26.42 7.33
CA GLY A 13 -10.11 26.01 8.62
C GLY A 13 -9.13 25.95 9.78
N SER A 14 -8.81 27.10 10.38
CA SER A 14 -8.24 27.19 11.73
C SER A 14 -9.36 27.03 12.75
N ALA A 15 -9.31 25.97 13.56
CA ALA A 15 -9.90 25.91 14.89
C ALA A 15 -9.14 24.88 15.74
N ALA A 16 -8.68 25.30 16.91
CA ALA A 16 -7.94 24.48 17.86
C ALA A 16 -8.80 23.29 18.35
N GLY A 17 -8.36 22.07 18.00
CA GLY A 17 -8.92 20.82 18.50
C GLY A 17 -8.86 19.70 17.45
N CYS A 18 -7.86 18.82 17.54
CA CYS A 18 -7.83 17.50 16.88
C CYS A 18 -7.99 17.44 15.35
N ALA A 19 -7.68 18.49 14.59
CA ALA A 19 -7.56 18.34 13.14
C ALA A 19 -6.22 17.67 12.81
N LEU A 20 -6.23 16.37 12.49
CA LEU A 20 -5.09 15.73 11.83
C LEU A 20 -4.87 16.40 10.48
N THR A 21 -3.62 16.71 10.15
CA THR A 21 -3.20 17.13 8.79
C THR A 21 -2.26 16.11 8.16
N LEU A 22 -2.10 16.16 6.84
CA LEU A 22 -1.09 15.34 6.14
C LEU A 22 0.33 15.63 6.66
N GLU A 23 0.63 16.91 6.92
CA GLU A 23 1.93 17.34 7.47
C GLU A 23 2.17 16.77 8.87
N ASP A 24 1.13 16.65 9.70
CA ASP A 24 1.26 16.03 11.02
C ASP A 24 1.67 14.56 10.92
N LEU A 25 1.04 13.79 10.02
CA LEU A 25 1.36 12.39 9.82
C LEU A 25 2.79 12.23 9.28
N GLN A 26 3.20 13.10 8.37
CA GLN A 26 4.58 13.11 7.87
C GLN A 26 5.59 13.44 8.96
N ARG A 27 5.33 14.47 9.77
CA ARG A 27 6.20 14.84 10.90
C ARG A 27 6.33 13.72 11.92
N ARG A 28 5.23 13.02 12.24
CA ARG A 28 5.26 11.81 13.09
C ARG A 28 6.17 10.74 12.49
N GLY A 29 6.09 10.54 11.18
CA GLY A 29 6.98 9.64 10.44
C GLY A 29 8.46 10.03 10.56
N GLU A 30 8.78 11.31 10.40
CA GLU A 30 10.17 11.80 10.55
C GLU A 30 10.70 11.64 11.98
N ARG A 31 9.83 11.83 12.98
CA ARG A 31 10.15 11.64 14.39
C ARG A 31 10.17 10.18 14.82
N ARG A 32 9.86 9.25 13.91
CA ARG A 32 9.72 7.81 14.19
C ARG A 32 8.69 7.51 15.27
N GLU A 33 7.62 8.29 15.32
CA GLU A 33 6.47 8.09 16.22
C GLU A 33 5.54 6.99 15.66
N PHE A 34 6.11 5.83 15.32
CA PHE A 34 5.40 4.77 14.59
C PHE A 34 4.26 4.14 15.38
N GLY A 35 4.34 4.09 16.71
CA GLY A 35 3.24 3.62 17.55
C GLY A 35 1.97 4.46 17.37
N GLU A 36 2.09 5.77 17.22
CA GLU A 36 0.94 6.65 16.98
C GLU A 36 0.41 6.52 15.55
N LEU A 37 1.30 6.39 14.57
CA LEU A 37 0.90 6.15 13.17
C LEU A 37 0.15 4.83 13.01
N ARG A 38 0.57 3.77 13.71
CA ARG A 38 -0.13 2.48 13.76
C ARG A 38 -1.51 2.62 14.41
N ALA A 39 -1.62 3.38 15.50
CA ALA A 39 -2.90 3.67 16.13
C ALA A 39 -3.84 4.41 15.17
N ILE A 40 -3.32 5.40 14.42
CA ILE A 40 -4.11 6.12 13.41
C ILE A 40 -4.53 5.20 12.27
N ALA A 41 -3.65 4.34 11.75
CA ALA A 41 -3.94 3.42 10.65
C ALA A 41 -5.08 2.43 10.98
N THR A 42 -5.12 1.94 12.21
CA THR A 42 -6.06 0.90 12.67
C THR A 42 -7.36 1.45 13.25
N ASP A 43 -7.40 2.73 13.63
CA ASP A 43 -8.58 3.38 14.19
C ASP A 43 -9.62 3.70 13.11
N ARG A 44 -10.71 2.91 13.07
CA ARG A 44 -11.83 3.08 12.14
C ARG A 44 -12.65 4.35 12.36
N ALA A 45 -12.50 5.03 13.50
CA ALA A 45 -13.13 6.33 13.71
C ALA A 45 -12.37 7.46 12.99
N ARG A 46 -11.12 7.22 12.57
CA ARG A 46 -10.36 8.18 11.76
C ARG A 46 -10.88 8.23 10.33
N PRO A 47 -10.81 9.39 9.68
CA PRO A 47 -11.19 9.49 8.28
C PRO A 47 -10.25 8.63 7.42
N GLY A 48 -10.80 8.00 6.37
CA GLY A 48 -10.09 7.06 5.51
C GLY A 48 -8.77 7.62 4.96
N TRP A 49 -8.78 8.87 4.50
CA TRP A 49 -7.58 9.54 3.98
C TRP A 49 -6.43 9.59 5.01
N ALA A 50 -6.73 9.75 6.30
CA ALA A 50 -5.71 9.84 7.34
C ALA A 50 -5.13 8.46 7.66
N ARG A 51 -5.98 7.42 7.61
CA ARG A 51 -5.55 6.02 7.76
C ARG A 51 -4.66 5.61 6.60
N GLU A 52 -5.05 5.95 5.37
CA GLU A 52 -4.28 5.70 4.15
C GLU A 52 -2.92 6.41 4.19
N GLU A 53 -2.86 7.68 4.57
CA GLU A 53 -1.59 8.40 4.68
C GLU A 53 -0.73 7.84 5.82
N ALA A 54 -1.31 7.45 6.97
CA ALA A 54 -0.55 6.82 8.05
C ALA A 54 0.08 5.49 7.60
N VAL A 55 -0.67 4.63 6.91
CA VAL A 55 -0.17 3.40 6.28
C VAL A 55 0.96 3.71 5.29
N ALA A 56 0.76 4.71 4.43
CA ALA A 56 1.75 5.09 3.45
C ALA A 56 3.05 5.63 4.09
N VAL A 57 2.94 6.42 5.17
CA VAL A 57 4.09 6.91 5.95
C VAL A 57 4.84 5.75 6.58
N LEU A 58 4.14 4.80 7.21
CA LEU A 58 4.75 3.60 7.82
C LEU A 58 5.57 2.80 6.80
N GLY A 59 5.01 2.59 5.60
CA GLY A 59 5.72 1.93 4.50
C GLY A 59 6.95 2.71 4.03
N ARG A 60 6.80 4.02 3.73
CA ARG A 60 7.91 4.87 3.25
C ARG A 60 9.04 5.01 4.27
N LYS A 61 8.73 4.95 5.56
CA LYS A 61 9.71 5.03 6.65
C LYS A 61 10.25 3.68 7.09
N GLN A 62 9.85 2.60 6.42
CA GLN A 62 10.31 1.23 6.69
C GLN A 62 10.09 0.83 8.16
N ALA A 63 8.93 1.20 8.73
CA ALA A 63 8.55 0.85 10.09
C ALA A 63 8.18 -0.64 10.19
N GLU A 64 9.19 -1.50 10.33
CA GLU A 64 9.03 -2.95 10.31
C GLU A 64 8.06 -3.49 11.37
N GLU A 65 7.96 -2.81 12.52
CA GLU A 65 7.04 -3.15 13.61
C GLU A 65 5.57 -2.99 13.22
N ALA A 66 5.26 -2.25 12.15
CA ALA A 66 3.91 -2.06 11.65
C ALA A 66 3.44 -3.20 10.73
N ALA A 67 4.34 -4.11 10.31
CA ALA A 67 3.99 -5.17 9.36
C ALA A 67 2.75 -6.00 9.79
N PRO A 68 2.57 -6.41 11.06
CA PRO A 68 1.38 -7.15 11.47
C PRO A 68 0.08 -6.36 11.24
N ASP A 69 0.09 -5.04 11.52
CA ASP A 69 -1.09 -4.20 11.29
C ASP A 69 -1.36 -3.99 9.81
N LEU A 70 -0.31 -3.84 8.99
CA LEU A 70 -0.44 -3.71 7.54
C LEU A 70 -1.02 -4.99 6.92
N VAL A 71 -0.57 -6.17 7.35
CA VAL A 71 -1.14 -7.45 6.91
C VAL A 71 -2.60 -7.57 7.34
N ALA A 72 -2.93 -7.20 8.58
CA ALA A 72 -4.31 -7.23 9.07
C ALA A 72 -5.23 -6.31 8.24
N ILE A 73 -4.76 -5.10 7.91
CA ILE A 73 -5.50 -4.16 7.05
C ILE A 73 -5.69 -4.73 5.64
N LEU A 74 -4.63 -5.28 5.04
CA LEU A 74 -4.65 -5.82 3.67
C LEU A 74 -5.68 -6.97 3.51
N LEU A 75 -5.74 -7.86 4.50
CA LEU A 75 -6.57 -9.06 4.47
C LEU A 75 -8.01 -8.85 5.00
N ASP A 76 -8.31 -7.72 5.65
CA ASP A 76 -9.67 -7.46 6.13
C ASP A 76 -10.58 -6.95 5.00
N ALA A 77 -11.47 -7.82 4.52
CA ALA A 77 -12.44 -7.51 3.47
C ALA A 77 -13.44 -6.39 3.83
N ARG A 78 -13.52 -5.97 5.11
CA ARG A 78 -14.35 -4.85 5.56
C ARG A 78 -13.65 -3.50 5.38
N GLU A 79 -12.34 -3.49 5.14
CA GLU A 79 -11.60 -2.26 4.87
C GLU A 79 -11.81 -1.79 3.43
N SER A 80 -11.67 -0.48 3.21
CA SER A 80 -11.82 0.07 1.86
C SER A 80 -10.75 -0.52 0.92
N PRO A 81 -11.08 -0.74 -0.36
CA PRO A 81 -10.08 -1.22 -1.32
C PRO A 81 -8.84 -0.32 -1.42
N TRP A 82 -9.02 0.99 -1.26
CA TRP A 82 -7.95 1.99 -1.24
C TRP A 82 -6.98 1.80 -0.08
N LEU A 83 -7.50 1.57 1.14
CA LEU A 83 -6.66 1.33 2.31
C LEU A 83 -5.94 -0.03 2.22
N ARG A 84 -6.62 -1.05 1.68
CA ARG A 84 -6.00 -2.36 1.41
C ARG A 84 -4.88 -2.24 0.39
N ALA A 85 -5.09 -1.51 -0.70
CA ALA A 85 -4.04 -1.23 -1.70
C ALA A 85 -2.86 -0.46 -1.09
N ALA A 86 -3.12 0.56 -0.26
CA ALA A 86 -2.07 1.29 0.46
C ALA A 86 -1.26 0.36 1.40
N ALA A 87 -1.92 -0.61 2.05
CA ALA A 87 -1.24 -1.60 2.88
C ALA A 87 -0.36 -2.55 2.06
N ALA A 88 -0.82 -2.99 0.89
CA ALA A 88 0.00 -3.79 -0.04
C ALA A 88 1.24 -3.03 -0.53
N GLU A 89 1.10 -1.75 -0.88
CA GLU A 89 2.24 -0.88 -1.22
C GLU A 89 3.20 -0.71 -0.04
N ALA A 90 2.67 -0.46 1.16
CA ALA A 90 3.48 -0.30 2.36
C ALA A 90 4.29 -1.56 2.69
N LEU A 91 3.68 -2.75 2.59
CA LEU A 91 4.37 -4.03 2.75
C LEU A 91 5.49 -4.23 1.72
N GLY A 92 5.24 -3.85 0.46
CA GLY A 92 6.24 -3.81 -0.60
C GLY A 92 7.45 -2.94 -0.25
N ASN A 93 7.22 -1.79 0.36
CA ASN A 93 8.28 -0.87 0.81
C ASN A 93 9.07 -1.40 2.02
N LEU A 94 8.43 -2.20 2.89
CA LEU A 94 9.12 -2.83 4.02
C LEU A 94 10.10 -3.92 3.57
N ARG A 95 9.86 -4.58 2.42
CA ARG A 95 10.72 -5.65 1.84
C ARG A 95 11.08 -6.76 2.83
N ARG A 96 10.14 -7.11 3.72
CA ARG A 96 10.39 -8.13 4.75
C ARG A 96 10.40 -9.54 4.17
N PRO A 97 11.13 -10.48 4.82
CA PRO A 97 10.93 -11.91 4.58
C PRO A 97 9.44 -12.26 4.74
N GLY A 98 8.88 -13.04 3.82
CA GLY A 98 7.44 -13.34 3.83
C GLY A 98 6.59 -12.40 2.97
N CYS A 99 7.16 -11.32 2.41
CA CYS A 99 6.41 -10.37 1.60
C CYS A 99 5.84 -11.01 0.32
N VAL A 100 6.63 -11.83 -0.37
CA VAL A 100 6.16 -12.53 -1.58
C VAL A 100 5.02 -13.47 -1.23
N GLU A 101 5.15 -14.23 -0.15
CA GLU A 101 4.13 -15.16 0.35
C GLU A 101 2.82 -14.47 0.73
N THR A 102 2.89 -13.21 1.17
CA THR A 102 1.71 -12.41 1.55
C THR A 102 1.00 -11.82 0.33
N LEU A 103 1.75 -11.34 -0.67
CA LEU A 103 1.22 -10.56 -1.79
C LEU A 103 0.88 -11.40 -3.03
N GLU A 104 1.59 -12.51 -3.26
CA GLU A 104 1.38 -13.35 -4.44
C GLU A 104 -0.04 -13.93 -4.53
N PRO A 105 -0.68 -14.39 -3.45
CA PRO A 105 -2.05 -14.88 -3.53
C PRO A 105 -3.05 -13.80 -3.98
N LEU A 106 -2.77 -12.52 -3.68
CA LEU A 106 -3.69 -11.43 -3.97
C LEU A 106 -3.71 -11.04 -5.45
N VAL A 107 -2.59 -11.19 -6.16
CA VAL A 107 -2.54 -10.86 -7.59
C VAL A 107 -3.34 -11.86 -8.44
N GLN A 108 -3.46 -13.11 -7.96
CA GLN A 108 -4.22 -14.18 -8.61
C GLN A 108 -5.74 -14.13 -8.35
N GLN A 109 -6.19 -13.34 -7.36
CA GLN A 109 -7.60 -13.22 -7.00
C GLN A 109 -8.31 -12.23 -7.93
N THR A 110 -8.90 -12.74 -9.01
CA THR A 110 -9.59 -11.92 -10.03
C THR A 110 -10.87 -11.24 -9.52
N ASP A 111 -11.40 -11.67 -8.38
CA ASP A 111 -12.54 -11.05 -7.70
C ASP A 111 -12.15 -9.85 -6.82
N LEU A 112 -10.85 -9.65 -6.56
CA LEU A 112 -10.37 -8.46 -5.88
C LEU A 112 -10.47 -7.23 -6.78
N PHE A 113 -10.70 -6.10 -6.12
CA PHE A 113 -10.62 -4.78 -6.72
C PHE A 113 -9.26 -4.56 -7.39
N GLU A 114 -9.28 -4.02 -8.61
CA GLU A 114 -8.11 -3.91 -9.49
C GLU A 114 -6.93 -3.19 -8.81
N GLU A 115 -7.19 -2.15 -8.02
CA GLU A 115 -6.15 -1.38 -7.33
C GLU A 115 -5.41 -2.21 -6.27
N ILE A 116 -6.06 -3.18 -5.63
CA ILE A 116 -5.39 -4.08 -4.68
C ILE A 116 -4.42 -4.99 -5.44
N ARG A 117 -4.87 -5.56 -6.55
CA ARG A 117 -4.06 -6.44 -7.40
C ARG A 117 -2.87 -5.68 -7.98
N VAL A 118 -3.09 -4.48 -8.49
CA VAL A 118 -2.06 -3.60 -9.05
C VAL A 118 -1.03 -3.21 -7.97
N ALA A 119 -1.48 -2.83 -6.78
CA ALA A 119 -0.58 -2.53 -5.66
C ALA A 119 0.26 -3.74 -5.26
N ALA A 120 -0.37 -4.91 -5.08
CA ALA A 120 0.33 -6.15 -4.77
C ALA A 120 1.36 -6.51 -5.86
N LEU A 121 1.00 -6.35 -7.14
CA LEU A 121 1.89 -6.64 -8.27
C LEU A 121 3.13 -5.74 -8.30
N ARG A 122 2.96 -4.44 -8.07
CA ARG A 122 4.11 -3.51 -7.95
C ARG A 122 5.01 -3.89 -6.77
N SER A 123 4.40 -4.23 -5.64
CA SER A 123 5.09 -4.59 -4.41
C SER A 123 5.84 -5.93 -4.48
N LEU A 124 5.33 -6.92 -5.24
CA LEU A 124 6.03 -8.20 -5.47
C LEU A 124 7.41 -8.00 -6.08
N CYS A 125 7.52 -7.10 -7.05
CA CYS A 125 8.80 -6.73 -7.66
C CYS A 125 9.78 -6.15 -6.64
N ALA A 126 9.31 -5.27 -5.74
CA ALA A 126 10.13 -4.65 -4.69
C ALA A 126 10.59 -5.67 -3.64
N CYS A 127 9.79 -6.71 -3.37
CA CYS A 127 10.09 -7.73 -2.38
C CYS A 127 10.98 -8.87 -2.87
N GLY A 128 10.96 -9.18 -4.16
CA GLY A 128 11.65 -10.36 -4.67
C GLY A 128 11.68 -10.47 -6.18
N GLY A 129 12.01 -9.39 -6.91
CA GLY A 129 12.06 -9.42 -8.38
C GLY A 129 13.00 -10.47 -9.00
N ALA A 130 13.91 -11.05 -8.21
CA ALA A 130 14.76 -12.17 -8.62
C ALA A 130 14.20 -13.56 -8.25
N ASP A 131 13.13 -13.64 -7.46
CA ASP A 131 12.44 -14.86 -7.06
C ASP A 131 11.71 -15.45 -8.28
N GLU A 132 11.90 -16.74 -8.51
CA GLU A 132 11.29 -17.44 -9.65
C GLU A 132 9.76 -17.46 -9.57
N ARG A 133 9.20 -17.48 -8.35
CA ARG A 133 7.76 -17.37 -8.13
C ARG A 133 7.22 -16.04 -8.64
N VAL A 134 7.95 -14.94 -8.40
CA VAL A 134 7.58 -13.62 -8.91
C VAL A 134 7.68 -13.57 -10.43
N ARG A 135 8.73 -14.16 -11.02
CA ARG A 135 8.84 -14.23 -12.49
C ARG A 135 7.70 -15.01 -13.13
N GLN A 136 7.35 -16.16 -12.54
CA GLN A 136 6.25 -16.99 -13.03
C GLN A 136 4.92 -16.25 -12.91
N ALA A 137 4.63 -15.64 -11.75
CA ALA A 137 3.43 -14.84 -11.55
C ALA A 137 3.33 -13.69 -12.57
N LEU A 138 4.43 -12.98 -12.85
CA LEU A 138 4.46 -11.93 -13.89
C LEU A 138 4.23 -12.47 -15.30
N ALA A 139 4.71 -13.67 -15.62
CA ALA A 139 4.45 -14.31 -16.90
C ALA A 139 2.97 -14.67 -17.07
N ASP A 140 2.38 -15.29 -16.04
CA ASP A 140 0.97 -15.69 -16.05
C ASP A 140 0.05 -14.47 -16.11
N LEU A 141 0.30 -13.47 -15.27
CA LEU A 141 -0.48 -12.23 -15.22
C LEU A 141 -0.33 -11.39 -16.49
N SER A 142 0.70 -11.58 -17.33
CA SER A 142 0.78 -10.88 -18.62
C SER A 142 -0.36 -11.23 -19.57
N GLN A 143 -1.08 -12.32 -19.30
CA GLN A 143 -2.27 -12.78 -20.03
C GLN A 143 -3.56 -12.61 -19.20
N ASP A 144 -3.53 -11.81 -18.13
CA ASP A 144 -4.68 -11.56 -17.27
C ASP A 144 -5.83 -10.91 -18.06
N PRO A 145 -7.11 -11.26 -17.78
CA PRO A 145 -8.25 -10.59 -18.39
C PRO A 145 -8.34 -9.11 -18.03
N ASP A 146 -7.81 -8.68 -16.89
CA ASP A 146 -7.69 -7.28 -16.52
C ASP A 146 -6.52 -6.63 -17.29
N LEU A 147 -6.87 -5.69 -18.17
CA LEU A 147 -5.90 -5.04 -19.05
C LEU A 147 -4.83 -4.25 -18.27
N LEU A 148 -5.16 -3.67 -17.11
CA LEU A 148 -4.20 -2.93 -16.30
C LEU A 148 -3.21 -3.87 -15.63
N VAL A 149 -3.70 -4.98 -15.09
CA VAL A 149 -2.85 -6.02 -14.49
C VAL A 149 -1.95 -6.64 -15.55
N ALA A 150 -2.49 -6.99 -16.72
CA ALA A 150 -1.73 -7.56 -17.83
C ALA A 150 -0.64 -6.62 -18.35
N ALA A 151 -0.98 -5.35 -18.62
CA ALA A 151 -0.03 -4.36 -19.09
C ALA A 151 1.08 -4.09 -18.06
N LEU A 152 0.73 -4.02 -16.78
CA LEU A 152 1.71 -3.83 -15.70
C LEU A 152 2.63 -5.05 -15.56
N ALA A 153 2.08 -6.27 -15.56
CA ALA A 153 2.85 -7.50 -15.46
C ALA A 153 3.85 -7.63 -16.63
N ASP A 154 3.40 -7.37 -17.86
CA ASP A 154 4.27 -7.38 -19.04
C ASP A 154 5.34 -6.29 -18.99
N SER A 155 5.00 -5.08 -18.51
CA SER A 155 5.96 -3.99 -18.29
C SER A 155 7.04 -4.38 -17.28
N LEU A 156 6.65 -4.93 -16.12
CA LEU A 156 7.58 -5.36 -15.06
C LEU A 156 8.47 -6.53 -15.51
N ARG A 157 7.91 -7.47 -16.29
CA ARG A 157 8.64 -8.59 -16.89
C ARG A 157 9.71 -8.13 -17.88
N ARG A 158 9.41 -7.12 -18.70
CA ARG A 158 10.34 -6.55 -19.71
C ARG A 158 11.36 -5.58 -19.12
N GLY A 159 10.95 -4.78 -18.14
CA GLY A 159 11.74 -3.67 -17.58
C GLY A 159 12.74 -4.07 -16.50
N ARG A 160 12.72 -5.33 -16.05
CA ARG A 160 13.23 -5.79 -14.74
C ARG A 160 12.51 -5.05 -13.60
N CYS A 161 12.10 -5.78 -12.58
CA CYS A 161 11.64 -5.19 -11.32
C CYS A 161 12.69 -4.17 -10.83
N ALA A 162 12.47 -2.88 -11.11
CA ALA A 162 13.41 -1.85 -10.74
C ALA A 162 13.35 -1.69 -9.21
N PRO A 163 14.50 -1.58 -8.53
CA PRO A 163 14.53 -1.35 -7.09
C PRO A 163 13.99 0.03 -6.70
#